data_AF-W5W7K1-F1
#
_entry.id   AF-W5W7K1-F1
#
_cell.length_a   1.000
_cell.length_b   1.000
_cell.length_c   1.000
_cell.angle_alpha   90.00
_cell.angle_beta   90.00
_cell.angle_gamma   90.00
#
_symmetry.space_group_name_H-M   'P 1'
#
loop_
_entity.id
_entity.type
_entity.pdbx_description
1 polymer ?
#
loop_
_entity_poly.entity_id
_entity_poly.type
_entity_poly.pdbx_seq_one_letter_code
_entity_poly.pdbx_strand_id
1 'polypeptide(L)' 'MSVMVEADSKPKSLPTAPCSVVWSLGHAYVLEGAHGRARWVGMDDRGRARWFTGAELQLRGWSSSR' A
#
# COMPACT_ATOMS: atom_id res chain seq x y z
N MET A 1 40.00 -3.70 7.67
CA MET A 1 39.46 -5.05 7.44
C MET A 1 37.95 -4.93 7.36
N SER A 2 37.40 -5.10 6.15
CA SER A 2 35.96 -5.12 5.91
C SER A 2 35.38 -6.42 6.47
N VAL A 3 34.31 -6.33 7.24
CA VAL A 3 33.44 -7.48 7.51
C VAL A 3 32.13 -7.25 6.75
N MET A 4 32.01 -7.99 5.64
CA MET A 4 30.72 -8.28 5.03
C MET A 4 29.97 -9.21 5.98
N VAL A 5 28.81 -8.79 6.47
CA VAL A 5 27.79 -9.74 6.95
C VAL A 5 26.48 -9.39 6.26
N GLU A 6 25.98 -10.40 5.58
CA GLU A 6 24.98 -10.36 4.54
C GLU A 6 23.62 -9.98 5.12
N ALA A 7 22.92 -9.05 4.47
CA ALA A 7 21.51 -8.84 4.74
C ALA A 7 20.77 -10.12 4.35
N ASP A 8 20.39 -10.93 5.34
CA ASP A 8 19.54 -12.11 5.20
C ASP A 8 18.22 -11.69 4.53
N SER A 9 18.25 -11.64 3.19
CA SER A 9 17.14 -11.25 2.33
C SER A 9 16.28 -12.46 2.02
N LYS A 10 15.93 -13.24 3.06
CA LYS A 10 14.77 -14.12 2.95
C LYS A 10 13.54 -13.24 3.14
N PRO A 11 12.71 -13.01 2.10
CA PRO A 11 11.42 -12.40 2.34
C PRO A 11 10.68 -13.34 3.30
N LYS A 12 10.46 -12.90 4.54
CA LYS A 12 9.45 -13.50 5.42
C LYS A 12 8.19 -13.52 4.58
N SER A 13 7.79 -14.69 4.08
CA SER A 13 6.70 -14.84 3.13
C SER A 13 5.51 -14.02 3.61
N LEU A 14 5.27 -12.87 2.96
CA LEU A 14 4.22 -11.94 3.34
C LEU A 14 2.90 -12.66 3.08
N PRO A 15 2.12 -13.01 4.12
CA PRO A 15 0.86 -13.67 3.94
C PRO A 15 -0.15 -12.56 3.66
N THR A 16 -0.24 -12.13 2.42
CA THR A 16 -1.20 -11.08 2.07
C THR A 16 -2.11 -11.60 0.99
N ALA A 17 -3.31 -12.02 1.43
CA ALA A 17 -4.54 -12.11 0.64
C ALA A 17 -4.59 -11.02 -0.46
N PRO A 18 -5.33 -11.19 -1.58
CA PRO A 18 -5.25 -10.30 -2.74
C PRO A 18 -5.33 -8.81 -2.34
N CYS A 19 -4.17 -8.17 -2.25
CA CYS A 19 -4.06 -6.75 -1.94
C CYS A 19 -4.19 -6.01 -3.26
N SER A 20 -5.36 -5.45 -3.54
CA SER A 20 -5.49 -4.49 -4.65
C SER A 20 -4.69 -3.24 -4.31
N VAL A 21 -3.91 -2.75 -5.28
CA VAL A 21 -3.12 -1.51 -5.13
C VAL A 21 -3.58 -0.52 -6.19
N VAL A 22 -3.76 0.73 -5.80
CA VAL A 22 -4.08 1.85 -6.70
C VAL A 22 -3.18 3.04 -6.43
N TRP A 23 -3.02 3.90 -7.43
CA TRP A 23 -2.22 5.11 -7.38
C TRP A 23 -3.15 6.32 -7.44
N SER A 24 -2.93 7.31 -6.58
CA SER A 24 -3.63 8.58 -6.64
C SER A 24 -2.70 9.70 -6.19
N LEU A 25 -2.65 10.79 -6.95
CA LEU A 25 -1.81 11.97 -6.66
C LEU A 25 -0.32 11.63 -6.44
N GLY A 26 0.19 10.58 -7.08
CA GLY A 26 1.59 10.13 -6.92
C GLY A 26 1.84 9.19 -5.74
N HIS A 27 0.81 8.82 -4.97
CA HIS A 27 0.91 7.94 -3.82
C HIS A 27 0.24 6.59 -4.06
N ALA A 28 0.83 5.53 -3.52
CA ALA A 28 0.25 4.20 -3.54
C ALA A 28 -0.72 4.01 -2.37
N TYR A 29 -1.86 3.39 -2.68
CA TYR A 29 -2.90 3.03 -1.74
C TYR A 29 -3.15 1.53 -1.86
N VAL A 30 -3.12 0.83 -0.73
CA VAL A 30 -3.34 -0.62 -0.65
C VAL A 30 -4.70 -0.87 -0.05
N LEU A 31 -5.48 -1.76 -0.66
CA LEU A 31 -6.73 -2.23 -0.10
C LEU A 31 -6.44 -3.16 1.07
N GLU A 32 -6.72 -2.69 2.28
CA GLU A 32 -6.77 -3.50 3.47
C GLU A 32 -8.21 -3.94 3.76
N GLY A 33 -8.41 -5.24 3.94
CA GLY A 33 -9.64 -5.80 4.49
C GLY A 33 -10.12 -7.04 3.74
N ALA A 34 -10.60 -8.01 4.52
CA ALA A 34 -11.40 -9.13 4.05
C ALA A 34 -12.74 -9.09 4.82
N HIS A 35 -13.85 -9.41 4.14
CA HIS A 35 -15.21 -9.46 4.69
C HIS A 35 -15.77 -8.10 5.17
N GLY A 36 -16.29 -7.29 4.23
CA GLY A 36 -17.23 -6.20 4.51
C GLY A 36 -16.66 -4.88 5.05
N ARG A 37 -15.35 -4.82 5.36
CA ARG A 37 -14.65 -3.59 5.80
C ARG A 37 -13.40 -3.35 4.96
N ALA A 38 -13.57 -3.23 3.65
CA ALA A 38 -12.48 -2.90 2.75
C ALA A 38 -12.16 -1.40 2.83
N ARG A 39 -10.93 -1.07 3.23
CA ARG A 39 -10.42 0.31 3.34
C ARG A 39 -9.12 0.43 2.57
N TRP A 40 -8.91 1.56 1.92
CA TRP A 40 -7.65 1.87 1.27
C TRP A 40 -6.73 2.58 2.23
N VAL A 41 -5.50 2.09 2.36
CA VAL A 41 -4.49 2.65 3.26
C VAL A 41 -3.30 3.09 2.43
N GLY A 42 -2.91 4.35 2.56
CA GLY A 42 -1.77 4.91 1.87
C GLY A 42 -1.19 6.11 2.61
N MET A 43 -0.13 6.69 2.06
CA MET A 43 0.49 7.90 2.58
C MET A 43 -0.09 9.12 1.87
N ASP A 44 -0.30 10.23 2.59
CA ASP A 44 -0.48 11.54 1.96
C ASP A 44 0.87 12.19 1.59
N ASP A 45 0.84 13.29 0.84
CA ASP A 45 2.03 14.10 0.50
C ASP A 45 2.82 14.61 1.72
N ARG A 46 2.26 14.52 2.92
CA ARG A 46 2.92 14.92 4.17
C ARG A 46 3.52 13.72 4.90
N GLY A 47 3.51 12.53 4.30
CA GLY A 47 3.99 11.30 4.90
C GLY A 47 3.11 10.77 6.04
N ARG A 48 1.84 11.17 6.10
CA ARG A 48 0.90 10.66 7.11
C ARG A 48 0.09 9.51 6.53
N ALA A 49 -0.02 8.44 7.31
CA ALA A 49 -0.93 7.35 7.00
C ALA A 49 -2.38 7.85 7.00
N ARG A 50 -3.07 7.65 5.88
CA ARG A 50 -4.47 8.01 5.66
C ARG A 50 -5.25 6.80 5.20
N TRP A 51 -6.48 6.73 5.67
CA TRP A 51 -7.45 5.72 5.25
C TRP A 51 -8.49 6.38 4.36
N PHE A 52 -8.81 5.73 3.27
CA PHE A 52 -9.82 6.16 2.31
C PHE A 52 -10.79 5.02 2.03
N THR A 53 -12.04 5.38 1.77
CA THR A 53 -13.01 4.47 1.17
C THR A 53 -12.82 4.40 -0.33
N GLY A 54 -13.40 3.38 -0.99
CA GLY A 54 -13.39 3.29 -2.46
C GLY A 54 -14.02 4.51 -3.14
N ALA A 55 -15.08 5.08 -2.55
CA ALA A 55 -15.73 6.28 -3.05
C ALA A 55 -14.82 7.52 -2.98
N GLU A 56 -14.05 7.69 -1.90
CA GLU A 56 -13.10 8.81 -1.77
C GLU A 56 -11.96 8.71 -2.78
N LEU A 57 -11.44 7.51 -3.03
CA LEU A 57 -10.44 7.32 -4.08
C LEU A 57 -11.05 7.62 -5.45
N GLN A 58 -12.27 7.15 -5.74
CA GLN A 58 -12.96 7.42 -7.01
C GLN A 58 -13.04 8.93 -7.29
N LEU A 59 -13.40 9.73 -6.28
CA LEU A 59 -13.46 11.19 -6.37
C LEU A 59 -12.08 11.83 -6.57
N ARG A 60 -11.00 11.21 -6.09
CA ARG A 60 -9.62 11.68 -6.25
C ARG A 60 -8.99 11.32 -7.61
N GLY A 61 -9.65 10.46 -8.39
CA GLY A 61 -9.10 9.96 -9.65
C GLY A 61 -7.91 9.02 -9.42
N TRP A 62 -8.20 7.80 -8.98
CA TRP A 62 -7.20 6.75 -8.83
C TRP A 62 -6.93 6.02 -10.15
N SER A 63 -5.78 5.36 -10.24
CA SER A 63 -5.39 4.49 -11.35
C SER A 63 -4.87 3.15 -10.82
N SER A 64 -5.18 2.03 -11.50
CA SER A 64 -4.62 0.71 -11.16
C SER A 64 -3.16 0.54 -11.62
N SER A 65 -2.64 1.51 -12.38
CA SER A 65 -1.26 1.58 -12.87
C SER A 65 -0.64 2.94 -12.50
N ARG A 66 0.69 2.98 -12.39
CA ARG A 66 1.48 4.20 -12.11
C ARG A 66 1.72 5.02 -13.37
#